data_AF-X1DQ52-F1
#
_entry.id   AF-X1DQ52-F1
#
_cell.length_a   1.000
_cell.length_b   1.000
_cell.length_c   1.000
_cell.angle_alpha   90.00
_cell.angle_beta   90.00
_cell.angle_gamma   90.00
#
_symmetry.space_group_name_H-M   'P 1'
#
loop_
_entity.id
_entity.type
_entity.pdbx_description
1 polymer ?
#
loop_
_entity_poly.entity_id
_entity_poly.type
_entity_poly.pdbx_seq_one_letter_code
_entity_poly.pdbx_strand_id
1 'polypeptide(L)'
;MELRSFKTKAEWESYRDWLKTHILVSTGLYPLPPKTPVNAKVFDTIKHEDYTVSKVHLESRPGFFVCGNLYKPVGKKGPFPGILCPHGHWDKGRFGETKGSVRARNDQLCSSGLHRF
;
A
#
# COMPACT_ATOMS: atom_id res chain seq x y z
N MET A 1 -9.40 -12.85 29.03
CA MET A 1 -8.05 -12.76 28.41
C MET A 1 -7.41 -11.50 28.94
N GLU A 2 -6.41 -11.61 29.82
CA GLU A 2 -5.65 -10.44 30.28
C GLU A 2 -4.78 -9.89 29.14
N LEU A 3 -4.83 -8.58 28.95
CA LEU A 3 -3.94 -7.89 28.03
C LEU A 3 -2.56 -7.72 28.68
N ARG A 4 -1.50 -7.99 27.93
CA ARG A 4 -0.13 -7.83 28.41
C ARG A 4 0.16 -6.34 28.68
N SER A 5 0.69 -6.04 29.86
CA SER A 5 1.08 -4.68 30.28
C SER A 5 2.60 -4.55 30.37
N PHE A 6 3.14 -3.37 30.02
CA PHE A 6 4.57 -3.05 30.04
C PHE A 6 4.80 -1.83 30.94
N LYS A 7 5.78 -1.91 31.84
CA LYS A 7 6.07 -0.84 32.81
C LYS A 7 7.07 0.18 32.27
N THR A 8 7.88 -0.23 31.30
CA THR A 8 8.92 0.62 30.70
C THR A 8 8.93 0.54 29.18
N LYS A 9 9.49 1.58 28.55
CA LYS A 9 9.73 1.60 27.10
C LYS A 9 10.62 0.42 26.66
N ALA A 10 11.66 0.10 27.43
CA ALA A 10 12.59 -0.97 27.10
C ALA A 10 11.93 -2.36 27.08
N GLU A 11 11.04 -2.64 28.04
CA GLU A 11 10.24 -3.86 28.07
C GLU A 11 9.35 -3.98 26.82
N TRP A 12 8.67 -2.89 26.44
CA TRP A 12 7.85 -2.86 25.23
C TRP A 12 8.69 -3.06 23.97
N GLU A 13 9.85 -2.40 23.85
CA GLU A 13 10.70 -2.50 22.66
C GLU A 13 11.25 -3.93 22.48
N SER A 14 11.65 -4.59 23.57
CA SER A 14 12.04 -5.99 23.54
C SER A 14 10.90 -6.90 23.07
N TYR A 15 9.69 -6.69 23.58
CA TYR A 15 8.52 -7.46 23.15
C TYR A 15 8.11 -7.16 21.71
N ARG A 16 8.19 -5.90 21.26
CA ARG A 16 7.94 -5.48 19.88
C ARG A 16 8.85 -6.25 18.90
N ASP A 17 10.12 -6.39 19.24
CA ASP A 17 11.10 -7.04 18.36
C ASP A 17 10.86 -8.56 18.30
N TRP A 18 10.50 -9.17 19.45
CA TRP A 18 10.00 -10.54 19.49
C TRP A 18 8.72 -10.72 18.64
N LEU A 19 7.74 -9.82 18.80
CA LEU A 19 6.44 -9.90 18.11
C LEU A 19 6.60 -9.77 16.60
N LYS A 20 7.43 -8.84 16.13
CA LYS A 20 7.75 -8.70 14.70
C LYS A 20 8.37 -9.98 14.14
N THR A 21 9.32 -10.56 14.86
CA THR A 21 9.95 -11.84 14.47
C THR A 21 8.93 -12.96 14.44
N HIS A 22 8.08 -13.05 15.46
CA HIS A 22 7.02 -14.05 15.56
C HIS A 22 6.03 -13.95 14.38
N ILE A 23 5.60 -12.74 14.00
CA ILE A 23 4.75 -12.54 12.81
C ILE A 23 5.44 -13.05 11.54
N LEU A 24 6.73 -12.75 11.36
CA LEU A 24 7.48 -13.21 10.18
C LEU A 24 7.61 -14.74 10.16
N VAL A 25 7.93 -15.38 11.29
CA VAL A 25 8.00 -16.84 11.40
C VAL A 25 6.64 -17.47 11.09
N SER A 26 5.57 -17.00 11.72
CA SER A 26 4.22 -17.53 11.56
C SER A 26 3.64 -17.33 10.15
N THR A 27 4.18 -16.38 9.38
CA THR A 27 3.81 -16.14 7.97
C THR A 27 4.79 -16.75 6.97
N GLY A 28 5.79 -17.51 7.43
CA GLY A 28 6.81 -18.13 6.56
C GLY A 28 7.75 -17.13 5.88
N LEU A 29 7.87 -15.92 6.43
CA LEU A 29 8.70 -14.82 5.95
C LEU A 29 10.00 -14.65 6.75
N TYR A 30 10.38 -15.61 7.60
CA TYR A 30 11.63 -15.58 8.37
C TYR A 30 12.61 -16.68 7.91
N PRO A 31 13.85 -16.34 7.51
CA PRO A 31 14.31 -14.98 7.22
C PRO A 31 13.54 -14.38 6.02
N LEU A 32 13.56 -13.06 5.90
CA LEU A 32 12.92 -12.40 4.75
C LEU A 32 13.56 -12.93 3.45
N PRO A 33 12.75 -13.19 2.41
CA PRO A 33 13.31 -13.57 1.11
C PRO A 33 14.21 -12.43 0.59
N PRO A 34 15.22 -12.77 -0.24
CA PRO A 34 16.08 -11.77 -0.86
C PRO A 34 15.26 -10.71 -1.59
N LYS A 35 15.65 -9.43 -1.43
CA LYS A 35 15.01 -8.35 -2.17
C LYS A 35 15.25 -8.52 -3.66
N THR A 36 14.18 -8.39 -4.45
CA THR A 36 14.27 -8.35 -5.91
C THR A 36 14.35 -6.91 -6.39
N PRO A 37 14.96 -6.65 -7.56
CA PRO A 37 14.86 -5.35 -8.21
C PRO A 37 13.38 -4.94 -8.38
N VAL A 38 13.08 -3.66 -8.16
CA VAL A 38 11.73 -3.12 -8.29
C VAL A 38 11.45 -2.86 -9.77
N ASN A 39 10.99 -3.88 -10.49
CA ASN A 39 10.61 -3.76 -11.89
C ASN A 39 9.14 -3.32 -11.99
N ALA A 40 8.91 -2.02 -11.85
CA ALA A 40 7.60 -1.41 -11.98
C ALA A 40 7.41 -0.76 -13.35
N LYS A 41 6.27 -0.98 -14.00
CA LYS A 41 5.87 -0.27 -15.22
C LYS A 41 4.60 0.52 -14.98
N VAL A 42 4.63 1.79 -15.35
CA VAL A 42 3.48 2.70 -15.33
C VAL A 42 3.04 2.93 -16.78
N PHE A 43 1.76 2.75 -17.07
CA PHE A 43 1.22 2.84 -18.43
C PHE A 43 -0.28 3.19 -18.42
N ASP A 44 -0.85 3.42 -19.60
CA ASP A 44 -2.27 3.78 -19.80
C ASP A 44 -2.75 4.89 -18.84
N THR A 45 -2.08 6.05 -18.89
CA THR A 45 -2.44 7.19 -18.03
C THR A 45 -3.67 7.92 -18.55
N ILE A 46 -4.68 8.05 -17.69
CA ILE A 46 -5.87 8.88 -17.88
C ILE A 46 -5.68 10.17 -17.08
N LYS A 47 -5.92 11.31 -17.73
CA LYS A 47 -5.86 12.63 -17.10
C LYS A 47 -7.25 13.11 -16.71
N HIS A 48 -7.41 13.50 -15.46
CA HIS A 48 -8.53 14.28 -14.94
C HIS A 48 -8.07 15.72 -14.67
N GLU A 49 -8.99 16.57 -14.22
CA GLU A 49 -8.71 17.99 -13.92
C GLU A 49 -7.58 18.13 -12.88
N ASP A 50 -7.73 17.50 -11.72
CA ASP A 50 -6.80 17.68 -10.59
C ASP A 50 -5.80 16.54 -10.40
N TYR A 51 -5.97 15.42 -11.10
CA TYR A 51 -5.12 14.24 -10.94
C TYR A 51 -5.05 13.38 -12.21
N THR A 52 -4.08 12.47 -12.23
CA THR A 52 -3.98 11.41 -13.24
C THR A 52 -4.13 10.05 -12.59
N VAL A 53 -4.71 9.09 -13.31
CA VAL A 53 -4.74 7.67 -12.94
C VAL A 53 -3.94 6.90 -13.96
N SER A 54 -2.93 6.14 -13.52
CA SER A 54 -2.16 5.25 -14.40
C SER A 54 -2.33 3.81 -13.96
N LYS A 55 -2.27 2.85 -14.90
CA LYS A 55 -2.12 1.44 -14.55
C LYS A 55 -0.67 1.21 -14.14
N VAL A 56 -0.47 0.38 -13.11
CA VAL A 56 0.86 -0.04 -12.68
C VAL A 56 0.88 -1.54 -12.51
N HIS A 57 1.95 -2.18 -12.96
CA HIS A 57 2.31 -3.51 -12.51
C HIS A 57 3.72 -3.47 -11.91
N LEU A 58 3.88 -4.10 -10.75
CA LEU A 58 5.12 -4.26 -10.03
C LEU A 58 5.46 -5.75 -9.99
N GLU A 59 6.64 -6.13 -10.45
CA GLU A 59 7.14 -7.50 -10.25
C GLU A 59 7.56 -7.67 -8.77
N SER A 60 6.75 -8.41 -8.00
CA SER A 60 6.99 -8.63 -6.56
C SER A 60 7.95 -9.78 -6.30
N ARG A 61 8.01 -10.75 -7.21
CA ARG A 61 8.96 -11.87 -7.29
C ARG A 61 9.16 -12.21 -8.77
N PRO A 62 10.24 -12.90 -9.18
CA PRO A 62 10.46 -13.22 -10.58
C PRO A 62 9.24 -13.91 -11.21
N GLY A 63 8.62 -13.27 -12.19
CA GLY A 63 7.41 -13.77 -12.87
C GLY A 63 6.07 -13.51 -12.15
N PHE A 64 6.05 -12.87 -10.98
CA PHE A 64 4.83 -12.57 -10.22
C PHE A 64 4.58 -11.07 -10.16
N PHE A 65 3.42 -10.65 -10.65
CA PHE A 65 3.07 -9.23 -10.77
C PHE A 65 1.95 -8.83 -9.80
N VAL A 66 2.16 -7.74 -9.08
CA VAL A 66 1.14 -7.02 -8.33
C VAL A 66 0.68 -5.85 -9.18
N CYS A 67 -0.61 -5.84 -9.52
CA CYS A 67 -1.20 -4.82 -10.38
C CYS A 67 -2.07 -3.85 -9.57
N GLY A 68 -1.99 -2.57 -9.89
CA GLY A 68 -2.70 -1.50 -9.19
C GLY A 68 -2.92 -0.27 -10.06
N ASN A 69 -3.32 0.83 -9.41
CA ASN A 69 -3.52 2.12 -10.04
C ASN A 69 -2.75 3.20 -9.29
N LEU A 70 -1.97 4.00 -10.03
CA LEU A 70 -1.21 5.11 -9.48
C LEU A 70 -1.96 6.42 -9.70
N TYR A 71 -2.29 7.08 -8.60
CA TYR A 71 -2.95 8.39 -8.59
C TYR A 71 -1.92 9.48 -8.27
N LYS A 72 -1.84 10.50 -9.12
CA LYS A 72 -0.90 11.62 -8.97
C LYS A 72 -1.61 12.96 -9.18
N PRO A 73 -1.43 13.96 -8.32
CA PRO A 73 -1.93 15.31 -8.54
C PRO A 73 -1.34 15.93 -9.81
N VAL A 74 -2.15 16.74 -10.50
CA VAL A 74 -1.74 17.55 -11.65
C VAL A 74 -1.32 18.95 -11.18
N GLY A 75 -0.38 19.57 -11.90
CA GLY A 75 -0.02 20.98 -11.69
C GLY A 75 0.82 21.28 -10.43
N LYS A 76 1.15 20.28 -9.61
CA LYS A 76 1.98 20.43 -8.42
C LYS A 76 3.35 19.75 -8.64
N LYS A 77 4.42 20.34 -8.12
CA LYS A 77 5.75 19.70 -8.04
C LYS A 77 5.94 19.09 -6.66
N GLY A 78 6.43 17.85 -6.63
CA GLY A 78 6.63 17.08 -5.40
C GLY A 78 7.88 17.49 -4.59
N PRO A 79 8.23 16.71 -3.55
CA PRO A 79 7.67 15.39 -3.20
C PRO A 79 6.27 15.48 -2.61
N PHE A 80 5.52 14.38 -2.70
CA PHE A 80 4.21 14.24 -2.09
C PHE A 80 4.22 13.01 -1.17
N PRO A 81 3.42 13.01 -0.10
CA PRO A 81 3.21 11.80 0.69
C PRO A 81 2.60 10.70 -0.20
N GLY A 82 3.17 9.49 -0.09
CA GLY A 82 2.68 8.28 -0.75
C GLY A 82 1.78 7.48 0.18
N ILE A 83 0.64 7.00 -0.32
CA ILE A 83 -0.29 6.20 0.49
C ILE A 83 -0.71 4.94 -0.27
N LEU A 84 -0.52 3.80 0.39
CA LEU A 84 -0.98 2.49 -0.09
C LEU A 84 -2.44 2.29 0.31
N CYS A 85 -3.30 1.94 -0.66
CA CYS A 85 -4.72 1.74 -0.43
C CYS A 85 -5.16 0.28 -0.71
N PRO A 86 -4.84 -0.68 0.17
CA PRO A 86 -5.37 -2.03 0.03
C PRO A 86 -6.90 -2.01 0.16
N HIS A 87 -7.56 -2.93 -0.55
CA HIS A 87 -9.01 -3.08 -0.52
C HIS A 87 -9.40 -4.36 0.20
N GLY A 88 -10.61 -4.39 0.77
CA GLY A 88 -11.15 -5.59 1.40
C GLY A 88 -11.70 -6.59 0.36
N HIS A 89 -12.29 -7.67 0.85
CA HIS A 89 -12.96 -8.69 0.04
C HIS A 89 -14.36 -8.25 -0.39
N TRP A 90 -14.44 -7.42 -1.43
CA TRP A 90 -15.70 -6.91 -1.99
C TRP A 90 -15.93 -7.64 -3.33
N ASP A 91 -17.18 -7.87 -3.73
CA ASP A 91 -17.53 -8.70 -4.91
C ASP A 91 -16.79 -8.31 -6.19
N LYS A 92 -16.59 -7.01 -6.41
CA LYS A 92 -15.85 -6.47 -7.57
C LYS A 92 -14.44 -5.95 -7.21
N GLY A 93 -13.99 -6.21 -5.98
CA GLY A 93 -12.70 -5.78 -5.45
C GLY A 93 -12.43 -4.29 -5.70
N ARG A 94 -11.22 -3.99 -6.19
CA ARG A 94 -10.81 -2.63 -6.56
C ARG A 94 -11.60 -1.99 -7.70
N PHE A 95 -12.38 -2.75 -8.46
CA PHE A 95 -13.20 -2.26 -9.57
C PHE A 95 -14.64 -1.95 -9.16
N GLY A 96 -15.02 -2.23 -7.92
CA GLY A 96 -16.38 -2.01 -7.43
C GLY A 96 -16.70 -0.53 -7.19
N GLU A 97 -17.87 -0.10 -7.65
CA GLU A 97 -18.49 1.17 -7.28
C GLU A 97 -19.52 0.93 -6.18
N THR A 98 -19.08 1.10 -4.94
CA THR A 98 -19.84 0.80 -3.73
C THR A 98 -19.66 1.94 -2.71
N LYS A 99 -20.40 1.93 -1.59
CA LYS A 99 -20.33 2.97 -0.52
C LYS A 99 -18.96 3.09 0.20
N GLY A 100 -17.93 2.35 -0.23
CA GLY A 100 -16.53 2.55 0.16
C GLY A 100 -15.57 2.37 -1.02
N SER A 101 -16.03 2.76 -2.22
CA SER A 101 -15.30 2.62 -3.48
C SER A 101 -13.84 3.03 -3.31
N VAL A 102 -12.96 2.10 -3.68
CA VAL A 102 -11.50 2.28 -3.65
C VAL A 102 -11.13 3.45 -4.55
N ARG A 103 -11.77 3.52 -5.73
CA ARG A 103 -11.58 4.61 -6.69
C ARG A 103 -12.00 5.95 -6.11
N ALA A 104 -13.23 6.08 -5.60
CA ALA A 104 -13.73 7.35 -5.10
C ALA A 104 -12.89 7.91 -3.93
N ARG A 105 -12.43 7.04 -3.01
CA ARG A 105 -11.52 7.45 -1.92
C ARG A 105 -10.16 7.88 -2.44
N ASN A 106 -9.62 7.17 -3.42
CA ASN A 106 -8.33 7.52 -4.03
C ASN A 106 -8.42 8.85 -4.78
N ASP A 107 -9.50 9.09 -5.50
CA ASP A 107 -9.77 10.35 -6.22
C ASP A 107 -9.81 11.53 -5.24
N GLN A 108 -10.66 11.46 -4.21
CA GLN A 108 -10.83 12.53 -3.21
C GLN A 108 -9.50 12.90 -2.54
N LEU A 109 -8.71 11.89 -2.18
CA LEU A 109 -7.45 12.10 -1.50
C LEU A 109 -6.32 12.56 -2.42
N CYS A 110 -6.39 12.23 -3.71
CA CYS A 110 -5.44 12.73 -4.70
C CYS A 110 -5.72 14.20 -5.03
N SER A 111 -6.99 14.58 -5.17
CA SER A 111 -7.41 15.99 -5.32
C SER A 111 -6.93 16.85 -4.14
N SER A 112 -6.87 16.29 -2.92
CA SER A 112 -6.29 16.98 -1.76
C SER A 112 -4.75 17.04 -1.75
N GLY A 113 -4.06 16.53 -2.78
CA GLY A 113 -2.61 16.67 -2.97
C GLY A 113 -1.75 15.47 -2.51
N LEU A 114 -2.32 14.28 -2.34
CA LEU A 114 -1.58 13.08 -1.91
C LEU A 114 -1.30 12.14 -3.11
N HIS A 115 -0.13 11.48 -3.15
CA HIS A 115 0.19 10.44 -4.15
C HIS A 115 -0.28 9.07 -3.67
N ARG A 116 -0.83 8.21 -4.54
CA ARG A 116 -1.34 6.89 -4.13
C ARG A 116 -1.02 5.73 -5.06
N PHE A 117 -0.89 4.54 -4.48
CA PHE A 117 -0.73 3.25 -5.15
C PHE A 117 -1.84 2.26 -4.75
#